data_AF-U1R0J9-F1
#
_entry.id   AF-U1R0J9-F1
#
_cell.length_a   1.000
_cell.length_b   1.000
_cell.length_c   1.000
_cell.angle_alpha   90.00
_cell.angle_beta   90.00
_cell.angle_gamma   90.00
#
_symmetry.space_group_name_H-M   'P 1'
#
loop_
_entity.id
_entity.type
_entity.pdbx_description
1 polymer ?
#
loop_
_entity_poly.entity_id
_entity_poly.type
_entity_poly.pdbx_seq_one_letter_code
_entity_poly.pdbx_strand_id
1 'polypeptide(L)'
;MYLGRVVEVAETETLFDEPRHPYTQSLLSAIPVPDPTAETDDRVILEGDVPSPVDPPSGCHFRTRCPQVIPPEGMGIDQATFRAVTNYRQRVERAAIDPEDMREEAAAEAGVAADGGTVDLERAVRERFGIDSLPARADEALTESVAHLADGDFAAASEALSVFESVCERDDPSLGKGDHPSACHLTD
;
A
#
# COMPACT_ATOMS: atom_id res chain seq x y z
N MET A 1 1.52 -18.92 -3.47
CA MET A 1 0.21 -18.53 -4.06
C MET A 1 -0.37 -17.40 -3.24
N TYR A 2 -1.01 -16.42 -3.86
CA TYR A 2 -1.71 -15.31 -3.19
C TYR A 2 -3.05 -15.04 -3.90
N LEU A 3 -4.15 -14.97 -3.15
CA LEU A 3 -5.53 -14.78 -3.66
C LEU A 3 -5.86 -15.65 -4.90
N GLY A 4 -5.54 -16.94 -4.82
CA GLY A 4 -5.83 -17.90 -5.91
C GLY A 4 -4.86 -17.87 -7.10
N ARG A 5 -3.81 -17.03 -7.07
CA ARG A 5 -2.79 -16.96 -8.12
C ARG A 5 -1.47 -17.60 -7.67
N VAL A 6 -0.90 -18.46 -8.51
CA VAL A 6 0.49 -18.90 -8.35
C VAL A 6 1.39 -17.71 -8.70
N VAL A 7 2.13 -17.19 -7.72
CA VAL A 7 2.94 -15.98 -7.87
C VAL A 7 4.43 -16.27 -8.06
N GLU A 8 4.88 -17.45 -7.64
CA GLU A 8 6.27 -17.87 -7.78
C GLU A 8 6.34 -19.39 -7.67
N VAL A 9 7.23 -20.00 -8.45
CA VAL A 9 7.54 -21.43 -8.40
C VAL A 9 9.06 -21.57 -8.51
N ALA A 10 9.68 -22.40 -7.66
CA ALA A 10 11.08 -22.79 -7.77
C ALA A 10 11.30 -24.10 -6.99
N GLU A 11 12.51 -24.66 -7.09
CA GLU A 11 12.95 -25.67 -6.13
C GLU A 11 12.99 -25.10 -4.71
N THR A 12 12.80 -25.95 -3.71
CA THR A 12 12.70 -25.52 -2.30
C THR A 12 13.91 -24.69 -1.90
N GLU A 13 15.13 -25.17 -2.13
CA GLU A 13 16.36 -24.47 -1.74
C GLU A 13 16.42 -23.08 -2.40
N THR A 14 16.13 -22.99 -3.69
CA THR A 14 16.09 -21.73 -4.44
C THR A 14 15.04 -20.74 -3.89
N LEU A 15 13.86 -21.21 -3.45
CA LEU A 15 12.88 -20.31 -2.84
C LEU A 15 13.38 -19.70 -1.53
N PHE A 16 14.11 -20.47 -0.71
CA PHE A 16 14.66 -19.97 0.55
C PHE A 16 15.86 -19.04 0.33
N ASP A 17 16.69 -19.33 -0.66
CA ASP A 17 17.94 -18.60 -0.90
C ASP A 17 17.73 -17.33 -1.77
N GLU A 18 16.88 -17.40 -2.79
CA GLU A 18 16.71 -16.36 -3.80
C GLU A 18 15.23 -16.05 -4.13
N PRO A 19 14.36 -15.78 -3.13
CA PRO A 19 12.95 -15.48 -3.40
C PRO A 19 12.79 -14.25 -4.29
N ARG A 20 12.10 -14.41 -5.42
CA ARG A 20 11.92 -13.37 -6.44
C ARG A 20 10.72 -12.48 -6.20
N HIS A 21 9.59 -13.06 -5.82
CA HIS A 21 8.35 -12.30 -5.68
C HIS A 21 8.31 -11.63 -4.29
N PRO A 22 7.97 -10.32 -4.18
CA PRO A 22 7.93 -9.60 -2.90
C PRO A 22 7.03 -10.26 -1.83
N TYR A 23 5.94 -10.92 -2.26
CA TYR A 23 5.13 -11.75 -1.38
C TYR A 23 5.91 -12.91 -0.74
N THR A 24 6.68 -13.67 -1.54
CA THR A 24 7.49 -14.80 -1.05
C THR A 24 8.57 -14.31 -0.09
N GLN A 25 9.27 -13.21 -0.45
CA GLN A 25 10.23 -12.55 0.43
C GLN A 25 9.59 -12.18 1.79
N SER A 26 8.39 -11.61 1.75
CA SER A 26 7.66 -11.24 2.97
C SER A 26 7.28 -12.45 3.81
N LEU A 27 6.82 -13.55 3.18
CA LEU A 27 6.51 -14.80 3.87
C LEU A 27 7.74 -15.39 4.56
N LEU A 28 8.88 -15.41 3.87
CA LEU A 28 10.12 -15.98 4.41
C LEU A 28 10.70 -15.10 5.54
N SER A 29 10.61 -13.77 5.42
CA SER A 29 11.01 -12.84 6.47
C SER A 29 10.21 -13.04 7.78
N ALA A 30 9.00 -13.60 7.70
CA ALA A 30 8.15 -13.87 8.85
C ALA A 30 8.49 -15.18 9.58
N ILE A 31 9.44 -15.98 9.07
CA ILE A 31 9.86 -17.22 9.73
C ILE A 31 10.59 -16.87 11.04
N PRO A 32 10.13 -17.35 12.20
CA PRO A 32 10.75 -17.02 13.47
C PRO A 32 12.13 -17.67 13.57
N VAL A 33 13.14 -16.87 13.95
CA VAL A 33 14.45 -17.37 14.34
C VAL A 33 14.35 -17.92 15.77
N PRO A 34 14.74 -19.19 16.04
CA PRO A 34 14.61 -19.79 17.37
C PRO A 34 15.47 -19.12 18.46
N ASP A 35 16.52 -18.41 18.06
CA ASP A 35 17.40 -17.68 18.98
C ASP A 35 16.73 -16.37 19.44
N PRO A 36 16.43 -16.21 20.74
CA PRO A 36 15.80 -15.00 21.28
C PRO A 36 16.71 -13.76 21.25
N THR A 37 18.00 -13.92 20.96
CA THR A 37 18.98 -12.84 20.84
C THR A 37 19.29 -12.47 19.39
N ALA A 38 18.70 -13.19 18.42
CA ALA A 38 18.85 -12.85 17.02
C ALA A 38 18.20 -11.50 16.72
N GLU A 39 18.89 -10.71 15.89
CA GLU A 39 18.33 -9.49 15.31
C GLU A 39 17.13 -9.86 14.43
N THR A 40 16.04 -9.09 14.54
CA THR A 40 14.79 -9.35 13.80
C THR A 40 14.40 -8.18 12.90
N ASP A 41 15.35 -7.29 12.65
CA ASP A 41 15.16 -6.03 11.93
C ASP A 41 14.85 -6.23 10.44
N ASP A 42 15.22 -7.38 9.87
CA ASP A 42 14.95 -7.74 8.46
C ASP A 42 13.50 -8.19 8.19
N ARG A 43 12.61 -8.15 9.20
CA ARG A 43 11.21 -8.56 9.05
C ARG A 43 10.44 -7.56 8.20
N VAL A 44 9.83 -8.05 7.12
CA VAL A 44 8.95 -7.23 6.27
C VAL A 44 7.56 -7.15 6.91
N ILE A 45 7.19 -5.96 7.38
CA ILE A 45 5.84 -5.69 7.88
C ILE A 45 4.95 -5.25 6.71
N LEU A 46 4.01 -6.11 6.34
CA LEU A 46 3.06 -5.82 5.26
C LEU A 46 1.95 -4.88 5.74
N GLU A 47 1.89 -3.71 5.12
CA GLU A 47 0.85 -2.72 5.36
C GLU A 47 -0.42 -2.97 4.53
N GLY A 48 -1.54 -2.43 5.02
CA GLY A 48 -2.84 -2.52 4.36
C GLY A 48 -3.57 -3.83 4.61
N ASP A 49 -4.87 -3.80 4.34
CA ASP A 49 -5.78 -4.89 4.63
C ASP A 49 -5.68 -6.02 3.59
N VAL A 50 -6.05 -7.24 3.99
CA VAL A 50 -6.15 -8.38 3.07
C VAL A 50 -7.38 -8.17 2.18
N PRO A 51 -7.23 -8.08 0.84
CA PRO A 51 -8.37 -7.93 -0.05
C PRO A 51 -9.29 -9.16 -0.03
N SER A 52 -10.55 -8.95 -0.42
CA SER A 52 -11.50 -10.03 -0.63
C SER A 52 -11.05 -10.94 -1.79
N PRO A 53 -11.03 -12.27 -1.62
CA PRO A 53 -10.80 -13.19 -2.74
C PRO A 53 -11.95 -13.21 -3.77
N VAL A 54 -13.14 -12.74 -3.40
CA VAL A 54 -14.32 -12.72 -4.29
C VAL A 54 -14.26 -11.53 -5.25
N ASP A 55 -13.62 -10.45 -4.82
CA ASP A 55 -13.42 -9.22 -5.60
C ASP A 55 -11.95 -8.78 -5.47
N PRO A 56 -11.04 -9.51 -6.16
CA PRO A 56 -9.62 -9.25 -6.04
C PRO A 56 -9.23 -7.92 -6.69
N PRO A 57 -8.11 -7.31 -6.27
CA PRO A 57 -7.58 -6.12 -6.92
C PRO A 57 -7.30 -6.35 -8.41
N SER A 58 -7.51 -5.31 -9.23
CA SER A 58 -7.05 -5.26 -10.62
C SER A 58 -5.54 -5.44 -10.74
N GLY A 59 -5.09 -5.96 -11.88
CA GLY A 59 -3.67 -6.21 -12.16
C GLY A 59 -3.07 -7.24 -11.19
N CYS A 60 -1.88 -6.94 -10.67
CA CYS A 60 -1.23 -7.75 -9.65
C CYS A 60 -2.06 -7.79 -8.37
N HIS A 61 -2.56 -8.97 -8.00
CA HIS A 61 -3.40 -9.15 -6.80
C HIS A 61 -2.68 -8.76 -5.50
N PHE A 62 -1.34 -8.80 -5.47
CA PHE A 62 -0.55 -8.42 -4.30
C PHE A 62 -0.23 -6.92 -4.23
N ARG A 63 -0.52 -6.11 -5.27
CA ARG A 63 -0.17 -4.67 -5.34
C ARG A 63 -0.62 -3.87 -4.11
N THR A 64 -1.75 -4.30 -3.54
CA THR A 64 -2.41 -3.65 -2.41
C THR A 64 -1.64 -3.73 -1.10
N ARG A 65 -0.75 -4.73 -0.98
CA ARG A 65 0.10 -4.96 0.19
C ARG A 65 1.58 -5.04 -0.15
N CYS A 66 1.94 -4.97 -1.44
CA CYS A 66 3.31 -5.10 -1.90
C CYS A 66 4.17 -3.93 -1.40
N PRO A 67 5.26 -4.18 -0.65
CA PRO A 67 6.19 -3.13 -0.24
C PRO A 67 7.01 -2.57 -1.42
N GLN A 68 7.00 -3.25 -2.56
CA GLN A 68 7.72 -2.91 -3.78
C GLN A 68 6.75 -2.59 -4.94
N VAL A 69 5.56 -2.06 -4.63
CA VAL A 69 4.63 -1.57 -5.67
C VAL A 69 5.32 -0.47 -6.48
N ILE A 70 5.26 -0.56 -7.80
CA ILE A 70 6.08 0.27 -8.68
C ILE A 70 5.44 1.66 -8.87
N PRO A 71 6.09 2.76 -8.47
CA PRO A 71 5.55 4.10 -8.70
C PRO A 71 5.51 4.46 -10.19
N PRO A 72 4.57 5.33 -10.61
CA PRO A 72 4.59 5.90 -11.95
C PRO A 72 5.92 6.59 -12.25
N GLU A 73 6.38 6.49 -13.50
CA GLU A 73 7.64 7.11 -13.93
C GLU A 73 7.63 8.63 -13.70
N GLY A 74 8.77 9.16 -13.25
CA GLY A 74 8.94 10.61 -13.06
C GLY A 74 8.19 11.22 -11.88
N MET A 75 7.55 10.41 -11.03
CA MET A 75 6.81 10.91 -9.88
C MET A 75 7.70 11.52 -8.79
N GLY A 76 8.95 11.04 -8.65
CA GLY A 76 9.93 11.64 -7.73
C GLY A 76 9.64 11.41 -6.25
N ILE A 77 8.96 10.31 -5.91
CA ILE A 77 8.70 9.86 -4.53
C ILE A 77 9.50 8.60 -4.23
N ASP A 78 9.93 8.45 -2.98
CA ASP A 78 10.55 7.21 -2.52
C ASP A 78 9.51 6.09 -2.31
N GLN A 79 10.01 4.87 -2.18
CA GLN A 79 9.19 3.67 -2.09
C GLN A 79 8.29 3.63 -0.84
N ALA A 80 8.77 4.11 0.31
CA ALA A 80 8.00 4.10 1.55
C ALA A 80 6.85 5.10 1.46
N THR A 81 7.13 6.30 0.94
CA THR A 81 6.11 7.33 0.73
C THR A 81 5.07 6.88 -0.30
N PHE A 82 5.48 6.25 -1.42
CA PHE A 82 4.52 5.74 -2.40
C PHE A 82 3.64 4.63 -1.81
N ARG A 83 4.21 3.78 -0.95
CA ARG A 83 3.48 2.73 -0.25
C ARG A 83 2.43 3.30 0.71
N ALA A 84 2.78 4.34 1.47
CA ALA A 84 1.86 5.08 2.33
C ALA A 84 0.68 5.69 1.54
N VAL A 85 0.97 6.40 0.44
CA VAL A 85 -0.07 6.98 -0.43
C VAL A 85 -0.96 5.90 -1.04
N THR A 86 -0.38 4.78 -1.50
CA THR A 86 -1.15 3.67 -2.08
C THR A 86 -2.02 2.96 -1.03
N ASN A 87 -1.63 2.97 0.24
CA ASN A 87 -2.46 2.49 1.34
C ASN A 87 -3.68 3.41 1.55
N TYR A 88 -3.45 4.73 1.62
CA TYR A 88 -4.54 5.72 1.68
C TYR A 88 -5.52 5.57 0.51
N ARG A 89 -5.00 5.56 -0.73
CA ARG A 89 -5.80 5.44 -1.95
C ARG A 89 -6.73 4.23 -1.95
N GLN A 90 -6.22 3.07 -1.55
CA GLN A 90 -7.02 1.85 -1.49
C GLN A 90 -8.17 1.90 -0.47
N ARG A 91 -8.00 2.66 0.62
CA ARG A 91 -9.07 2.85 1.60
C ARG A 91 -10.10 3.84 1.10
N VAL A 92 -9.69 4.87 0.36
CA VAL A 92 -10.62 5.76 -0.37
C VAL A 92 -11.44 4.97 -1.39
N GLU A 93 -10.80 4.18 -2.25
CA GLU A 93 -11.44 3.34 -3.28
C GLU A 93 -12.50 2.38 -2.71
N ARG A 94 -12.28 1.88 -1.49
CA ARG A 94 -13.19 0.96 -0.81
C ARG A 94 -14.20 1.64 0.11
N ALA A 95 -14.21 2.98 0.16
CA ALA A 95 -14.96 3.76 1.14
C ALA A 95 -14.75 3.27 2.60
N ALA A 96 -13.50 2.94 2.93
CA ALA A 96 -13.07 2.41 4.22
C ALA A 96 -12.45 3.48 5.12
N ILE A 97 -12.78 4.75 4.88
CA ILE A 97 -12.38 5.90 5.67
C ILE A 97 -13.63 6.61 6.14
N ASP A 98 -13.75 6.82 7.45
CA ASP A 98 -14.73 7.72 8.03
C ASP A 98 -14.02 9.07 8.34
N PRO A 99 -14.35 10.16 7.61
CA PRO A 99 -13.70 11.45 7.80
C PRO A 99 -14.02 12.10 9.15
N GLU A 100 -15.15 11.77 9.78
CA GLU A 100 -15.49 12.29 11.11
C GLU A 100 -14.65 11.56 12.15
N ASP A 101 -14.63 10.23 12.13
CA ASP A 101 -13.80 9.43 13.05
C ASP A 101 -12.31 9.82 12.95
N MET A 102 -11.80 10.04 11.73
CA MET A 102 -10.41 10.47 11.54
C MET A 102 -10.09 11.81 12.19
N ARG A 103 -11.02 12.78 12.13
CA ARG A 103 -10.83 14.08 12.78
C ARG A 103 -10.89 13.95 14.30
N GLU A 104 -11.80 13.11 14.81
CA GLU A 104 -11.93 12.87 16.25
C GLU A 104 -10.69 12.19 16.84
N GLU A 105 -10.17 11.16 16.18
CA GLU A 105 -8.93 10.48 16.57
C GLU A 105 -7.75 11.47 16.61
N ALA A 106 -7.58 12.26 15.54
CA ALA A 106 -6.49 13.23 15.45
C ALA A 106 -6.64 14.38 16.47
N ALA A 107 -7.88 14.79 16.80
CA ALA A 107 -8.14 15.79 17.83
C ALA A 107 -7.78 15.26 19.23
N ALA A 108 -8.14 14.00 19.52
CA ALA A 108 -7.83 13.35 20.77
C ALA A 108 -6.33 13.20 20.99
N GLU A 109 -5.58 12.80 19.95
CA GLU A 109 -4.11 12.69 20.00
C GLU A 109 -3.43 14.05 20.16
N ALA A 110 -3.93 15.09 19.48
CA ALA A 110 -3.40 16.44 19.59
C ALA A 110 -3.77 17.16 20.90
N GLY A 111 -4.59 16.55 21.77
CA GLY A 111 -5.04 17.15 23.02
C GLY A 111 -5.90 18.41 22.82
N VAL A 112 -6.55 18.53 21.66
CA VAL A 112 -7.46 19.65 21.35
C VAL A 112 -8.76 19.40 22.10
N ALA A 113 -9.22 20.38 22.89
CA ALA A 113 -10.45 20.25 23.67
C ALA A 113 -11.67 20.11 22.74
N ALA A 114 -12.70 19.39 23.22
CA ALA A 114 -13.96 19.16 22.51
C ALA A 114 -14.83 20.43 22.30
N ASP A 115 -14.26 21.63 22.48
CA ASP A 115 -14.95 22.92 22.45
C ASP A 115 -14.91 23.63 21.08
N GLY A 116 -14.59 22.89 20.00
CA GLY A 116 -14.79 23.34 18.62
C GLY A 116 -13.52 23.48 17.77
N GLY A 117 -12.38 22.95 18.23
CA GLY A 117 -11.20 22.82 17.39
C GLY A 117 -11.37 21.68 16.39
N THR A 118 -11.66 21.98 15.13
CA THR A 118 -11.62 20.97 14.06
C THR A 118 -10.16 20.70 13.70
N VAL A 119 -9.73 19.44 13.83
CA VAL A 119 -8.48 19.04 13.18
C VAL A 119 -8.71 19.05 11.68
N ASP A 120 -7.80 19.71 10.97
CA ASP A 120 -7.72 19.66 9.52
C ASP A 120 -7.63 18.20 9.06
N LEU A 121 -8.56 17.78 8.19
CA LEU A 121 -8.65 16.40 7.73
C LEU A 121 -7.41 15.99 6.93
N GLU A 122 -6.79 16.91 6.20
CA GLU A 122 -5.58 16.64 5.43
C GLU A 122 -4.43 16.32 6.36
N ARG A 123 -4.27 17.10 7.44
CA ARG A 123 -3.30 16.78 8.49
C ARG A 123 -3.56 15.41 9.10
N ALA A 124 -4.81 15.08 9.45
CA ALA A 124 -5.17 13.78 10.00
C ALA A 124 -4.86 12.62 9.04
N VAL A 125 -5.09 12.80 7.74
CA VAL A 125 -4.74 11.82 6.70
C VAL A 125 -3.22 11.65 6.60
N ARG A 126 -2.47 12.75 6.50
CA ARG A 126 -1.00 12.69 6.42
C ARG A 126 -0.39 12.00 7.63
N GLU A 127 -0.84 12.35 8.83
CA GLU A 127 -0.37 11.74 10.08
C GLU A 127 -0.71 10.24 10.14
N ARG A 128 -1.98 9.88 9.91
CA ARG A 128 -2.45 8.48 10.00
C ARG A 128 -1.76 7.54 9.02
N PHE A 129 -1.41 8.03 7.84
CA PHE A 129 -0.80 7.22 6.79
C PHE A 129 0.72 7.41 6.69
N GLY A 130 1.33 8.31 7.46
CA GLY A 130 2.77 8.58 7.40
C GLY A 130 3.21 9.23 6.08
N ILE A 131 2.43 10.20 5.58
CA ILE A 131 2.70 10.90 4.33
C ILE A 131 3.27 12.30 4.65
N ASP A 132 4.60 12.39 4.73
CA ASP A 132 5.28 13.63 5.16
C ASP A 132 5.32 14.70 4.07
N SER A 133 6.03 14.43 2.96
CA SER A 133 6.22 15.40 1.88
C SER A 133 6.03 14.75 0.52
N LEU A 134 5.29 15.44 -0.36
CA LEU A 134 5.05 15.00 -1.73
C LEU A 134 5.55 16.07 -2.73
N PRO A 135 5.99 15.65 -3.93
CA PRO A 135 6.18 16.55 -5.06
C PRO A 135 4.87 17.26 -5.41
N ALA A 136 4.94 18.50 -5.92
CA ALA A 136 3.79 19.39 -6.08
C ALA A 136 2.55 18.75 -6.73
N ARG A 137 2.73 17.98 -7.81
CA ARG A 137 1.62 17.29 -8.49
C ARG A 137 0.97 16.19 -7.64
N ALA A 138 1.77 15.44 -6.90
CA ALA A 138 1.28 14.39 -6.00
C ALA A 138 0.60 15.01 -4.77
N ASP A 139 1.13 16.12 -4.28
CA ASP A 139 0.57 16.87 -3.16
C ASP A 139 -0.80 17.46 -3.51
N GLU A 140 -0.93 18.09 -4.69
CA GLU A 140 -2.20 18.64 -5.19
C GLU A 140 -3.28 17.56 -5.30
N ALA A 141 -2.93 16.38 -5.83
CA ALA A 141 -3.84 15.24 -5.92
C ALA A 141 -4.29 14.71 -4.54
N LEU A 142 -3.38 14.68 -3.56
CA LEU A 142 -3.73 14.29 -2.19
C LEU A 142 -4.69 15.31 -1.56
N THR A 143 -4.39 16.61 -1.68
CA THR A 143 -5.26 17.68 -1.16
C THR A 143 -6.64 17.65 -1.81
N GLU A 144 -6.73 17.48 -3.13
CA GLU A 144 -8.01 17.37 -3.85
C GLU A 144 -8.80 16.13 -3.39
N SER A 145 -8.14 14.98 -3.25
CA SER A 145 -8.76 13.77 -2.73
C SER A 145 -9.34 13.97 -1.32
N VAL A 146 -8.58 14.61 -0.42
CA VAL A 146 -9.03 14.87 0.94
C VAL A 146 -10.21 15.84 0.96
N ALA A 147 -10.23 16.86 0.09
CA ALA A 147 -11.36 17.78 -0.03
C ALA A 147 -12.64 17.03 -0.43
N HIS A 148 -12.56 16.16 -1.46
CA HIS A 148 -13.71 15.34 -1.86
C HIS A 148 -14.15 14.35 -0.78
N LEU A 149 -13.19 13.76 -0.05
CA LEU A 149 -13.47 12.89 1.08
C LEU A 149 -14.21 13.63 2.20
N ALA A 150 -13.88 14.90 2.46
CA ALA A 150 -14.59 15.72 3.44
C ALA A 150 -16.06 15.95 3.10
N ASP A 151 -16.39 15.95 1.80
CA ASP A 151 -17.76 16.05 1.28
C ASP A 151 -18.46 14.69 1.15
N GLY A 152 -17.78 13.59 1.49
CA GLY A 152 -18.29 12.22 1.35
C GLY A 152 -18.29 11.70 -0.10
N ASP A 153 -17.65 12.41 -1.03
CA ASP A 153 -17.54 12.01 -2.43
C ASP A 153 -16.33 11.10 -2.67
N PHE A 154 -16.47 9.83 -2.28
CA PHE A 154 -15.42 8.83 -2.46
C PHE A 154 -15.04 8.60 -3.93
N ALA A 155 -15.98 8.80 -4.86
CA ALA A 155 -15.72 8.62 -6.28
C ALA A 155 -14.80 9.71 -6.81
N ALA A 156 -15.09 10.98 -6.51
CA ALA A 156 -14.22 12.10 -6.87
C ALA A 156 -12.87 12.03 -6.12
N ALA A 157 -12.88 11.63 -4.85
CA ALA A 157 -11.64 11.43 -4.09
C ALA A 157 -10.74 10.37 -4.73
N SER A 158 -11.32 9.23 -5.13
CA SER A 158 -10.59 8.16 -5.82
C SER A 158 -10.04 8.63 -7.18
N GLU A 159 -10.80 9.43 -7.93
CA GLU A 159 -10.38 9.94 -9.24
C GLU A 159 -9.19 10.91 -9.12
N ALA A 160 -9.18 11.80 -8.13
CA ALA A 160 -8.05 12.69 -7.85
C ALA A 160 -6.75 11.91 -7.63
N LEU A 161 -6.83 10.72 -7.03
CA LEU A 161 -5.68 9.84 -6.78
C LEU A 161 -5.24 8.98 -7.98
N SER A 162 -5.92 9.08 -9.12
CA SER A 162 -5.56 8.33 -10.35
C SER A 162 -4.13 8.63 -10.83
N VAL A 163 -3.56 9.79 -10.45
CA VAL A 163 -2.16 10.12 -10.76
C VAL A 163 -1.15 9.10 -10.20
N PHE A 164 -1.53 8.36 -9.16
CA PHE A 164 -0.74 7.32 -8.50
C PHE A 164 -0.92 5.92 -9.10
N GLU A 165 -1.61 5.79 -10.23
CA GLU A 165 -1.86 4.50 -10.88
C GLU A 165 -0.55 3.78 -11.28
N SER A 166 -0.29 2.65 -10.61
CA SER A 166 0.89 1.81 -10.83
C SER A 166 0.72 0.90 -12.05
N VAL A 167 1.83 0.52 -12.70
CA VAL A 167 1.82 -0.63 -13.64
C VAL A 167 1.27 -1.90 -12.99
N CYS A 168 1.53 -2.10 -11.69
CA CYS A 168 1.02 -3.25 -10.95
C CYS A 168 -0.51 -3.26 -10.82
N GLU A 169 -1.17 -2.12 -11.05
CA GLU A 169 -2.62 -1.99 -11.06
C GLU A 169 -3.24 -2.17 -12.44
N ARG A 170 -2.58 -1.64 -13.47
CA ARG A 170 -3.05 -1.72 -14.85
C ARG A 170 -2.88 -3.13 -15.42
N ASP A 171 -1.74 -3.74 -15.14
CA ASP A 171 -1.29 -4.94 -15.84
C ASP A 171 -1.20 -6.13 -14.87
N ASP A 172 -1.79 -7.26 -15.27
CA ASP A 172 -1.71 -8.54 -14.55
C ASP A 172 -0.41 -9.25 -14.96
N PRO A 173 0.59 -9.36 -14.06
CA PRO A 173 1.83 -10.04 -14.39
C PRO A 173 1.57 -11.55 -14.48
N SER A 174 1.95 -12.15 -15.61
CA SER A 174 1.74 -13.58 -15.83
C SER A 174 2.87 -14.42 -15.20
N LEU A 175 2.54 -15.60 -14.70
CA LEU A 175 3.59 -16.56 -14.33
C LEU A 175 4.37 -16.96 -15.59
N GLY A 176 5.62 -16.51 -15.68
CA GLY A 176 6.50 -16.81 -16.80
C GLY A 176 6.81 -18.31 -16.97
N LYS A 177 7.76 -18.60 -17.87
CA LYS A 177 8.27 -19.97 -18.11
C LYS A 177 9.71 -20.09 -17.61
N GLY A 178 10.11 -21.30 -17.23
CA GLY A 178 11.46 -21.61 -16.78
C GLY A 178 11.45 -22.35 -15.45
N ASP A 179 12.63 -22.47 -14.83
CA ASP A 179 12.82 -23.25 -13.60
C ASP A 179 12.48 -22.46 -12.33
N HIS A 180 12.45 -21.12 -12.42
CA HIS A 180 12.10 -20.22 -11.31
C HIS A 180 11.21 -19.04 -11.75
N PRO A 181 10.00 -19.30 -12.29
CA PRO A 181 9.11 -18.23 -12.73
C PRO A 181 8.52 -17.47 -11.55
N SER A 182 8.40 -16.15 -11.71
CA SER A 182 7.73 -15.23 -10.80
C SER A 182 6.73 -14.40 -11.61
N ALA A 183 5.53 -14.21 -11.09
CA ALA A 183 4.50 -13.36 -11.69
C ALA A 183 4.65 -11.94 -11.13
N CYS A 184 5.69 -11.22 -11.55
CA CYS A 184 6.01 -9.90 -11.00
C CYS A 184 6.70 -9.01 -12.04
N HIS A 185 6.18 -7.79 -12.20
CA HIS A 185 6.74 -6.74 -13.08
C HIS A 185 8.19 -6.35 -12.78
N LEU A 186 8.72 -6.69 -11.58
CA LEU A 186 10.13 -6.47 -11.24
C LEU A 186 11.06 -7.53 -11.85
N THR A 187 10.50 -8.65 -12.30
CA THR A 187 11.23 -9.82 -12.81
C THR A 187 10.78 -10.24 -14.21
N ASP A 188 9.82 -9.50 -14.80
CA ASP A 188 9.26 -9.74 -16.13
C ASP A 188 10.20 -9.29 -17.26
#